data_AF-A0A7S2QXA8-F1
#
_entry.id   AF-A0A7S2QXA8-F1
#
_cell.length_a   1.000
_cell.length_b   1.000
_cell.length_c   1.000
_cell.angle_alpha   90.00
_cell.angle_beta   90.00
_cell.angle_gamma   90.00
#
_symmetry.space_group_name_H-M   'P 1'
#
loop_
_entity.id
_entity.type
_entity.pdbx_description
1 polymer ?
#
loop_
_entity_poly.entity_id
_entity_poly.type
_entity_poly.pdbx_seq_one_letter_code
_entity_poly.pdbx_strand_id
1 'polypeptide(L)'
;MTKANSIDGCKLHECDVVYTPALNLKKEERMDTGQVGFKDEAWRILLKNVEKDKEIIKTMEKTRVERKIDFKTEREQRNEEEQARHRKEKNAAEQKKKEE
;
A
#
# COMPACT_ATOMS: atom_id res chain seq x y z
N MET A 1 -2.39 -1.95 -15.88
CA MET A 1 -1.60 -2.91 -15.07
C MET A 1 -2.43 -4.05 -14.49
N THR A 2 -3.70 -3.85 -14.13
CA THR A 2 -4.53 -4.86 -13.44
C THR A 2 -4.56 -6.22 -14.13
N LYS A 3 -4.72 -6.24 -15.46
CA LYS A 3 -4.63 -7.47 -16.25
C LYS A 3 -3.22 -8.09 -16.26
N ALA A 4 -2.19 -7.26 -16.41
CA ALA A 4 -0.81 -7.71 -16.50
C ALA A 4 -0.31 -8.38 -15.20
N ASN A 5 -0.83 -7.92 -14.06
CA ASN A 5 -0.49 -8.42 -12.73
C ASN A 5 -1.42 -9.55 -12.25
N SER A 6 -2.37 -9.99 -13.09
CA SER A 6 -3.24 -11.12 -12.77
C SER A 6 -2.59 -12.44 -13.23
N ILE A 7 -2.55 -13.44 -12.36
CA ILE A 7 -1.90 -14.75 -12.62
C ILE A 7 -2.54 -15.43 -13.84
N ASP A 8 -3.88 -15.45 -13.89
CA ASP A 8 -4.62 -16.08 -14.97
C ASP A 8 -5.07 -15.05 -16.02
N GLY A 9 -5.49 -13.86 -15.59
CA GLY A 9 -5.95 -12.80 -16.49
C GLY A 9 -4.88 -12.31 -17.47
N CYS A 10 -3.59 -12.40 -17.12
CA CYS A 10 -2.51 -12.01 -18.03
C CYS A 10 -2.40 -12.95 -19.24
N LYS A 11 -2.80 -14.22 -19.13
CA LYS A 11 -2.71 -15.21 -20.21
C LYS A 11 -3.84 -15.07 -21.22
N LEU A 12 -4.98 -14.51 -20.81
CA LEU A 12 -6.16 -14.33 -21.65
C LEU A 12 -6.03 -13.12 -22.59
N HIS A 13 -6.70 -13.19 -23.74
CA HIS A 13 -6.73 -12.09 -24.72
C HIS A 13 -7.42 -10.84 -24.16
N GLU A 14 -8.56 -11.02 -23.50
CA GLU A 14 -9.39 -10.03 -22.81
C GLU A 14 -9.73 -10.53 -21.39
N CYS A 15 -9.99 -9.63 -20.44
CA CYS A 15 -10.48 -10.01 -19.12
C CYS A 15 -11.38 -8.92 -18.52
N ASP A 16 -12.35 -9.31 -17.71
CA ASP A 16 -13.21 -8.38 -16.99
C ASP A 16 -12.50 -7.84 -15.74
N VAL A 17 -12.62 -6.54 -15.51
CA VAL A 17 -12.01 -5.85 -14.37
C VAL A 17 -13.09 -5.15 -13.56
N VAL A 18 -13.16 -5.47 -12.27
CA VAL A 18 -14.04 -4.78 -11.32
C VAL A 18 -13.27 -3.63 -10.68
N TYR A 19 -13.78 -2.41 -10.85
CA TYR A 19 -13.29 -1.22 -10.17
C TYR A 19 -14.23 -0.85 -9.03
N THR A 20 -13.68 -0.68 -7.83
CA THR A 20 -14.45 -0.18 -6.68
C THR A 20 -13.56 0.66 -5.76
N PRO A 21 -14.10 1.70 -5.10
CA PRO A 21 -13.37 2.43 -4.08
C PRO A 21 -13.00 1.54 -2.89
N ALA A 22 -11.84 1.79 -2.26
CA ALA A 22 -11.39 1.02 -1.09
C ALA A 22 -12.40 1.02 0.08
N LEU A 23 -13.16 2.11 0.24
CA LEU A 23 -14.22 2.25 1.24
C LEU A 23 -15.34 1.20 1.11
N ASN A 24 -15.56 0.70 -0.11
CA ASN A 24 -16.60 -0.28 -0.43
C ASN A 24 -16.15 -1.73 -0.16
N LEU A 25 -14.89 -1.97 0.16
CA LEU A 25 -14.42 -3.30 0.47
C LEU A 25 -14.95 -3.74 1.85
N LYS A 26 -15.49 -4.95 1.90
CA LYS A 26 -15.97 -5.61 3.12
C LYS A 26 -15.03 -6.75 3.47
N LYS A 27 -14.45 -6.69 4.67
CA LYS A 27 -13.70 -7.81 5.25
C LYS A 27 -14.40 -8.22 6.54
N GLU A 28 -14.73 -9.50 6.65
CA GLU A 28 -15.25 -10.12 7.87
C GLU A 28 -14.17 -11.02 8.48
N GLU A 29 -14.24 -11.23 9.79
CA GLU A 29 -13.26 -12.04 10.53
C GLU A 29 -13.24 -13.51 10.07
N ARG A 30 -14.38 -14.02 9.58
CA ARG A 30 -14.50 -15.37 9.01
C ARG A 30 -13.91 -15.54 7.60
N MET A 31 -13.39 -14.48 6.96
CA MET A 31 -12.91 -14.54 5.58
C MET A 31 -11.41 -14.84 5.52
N ASP A 32 -11.02 -15.79 4.66
CA ASP A 32 -9.63 -16.19 4.46
C ASP A 32 -8.74 -15.04 4.00
N THR A 33 -7.43 -15.16 4.23
CA THR A 33 -6.45 -14.15 3.81
C THR A 33 -6.54 -13.90 2.30
N GLY A 34 -6.70 -12.63 1.91
CA GLY A 34 -6.88 -12.24 0.50
C GLY A 34 -8.34 -12.24 0.01
N GLN A 35 -9.27 -12.87 0.73
CA GLN A 35 -10.69 -12.80 0.39
C GLN A 35 -11.30 -11.47 0.87
N VAL A 36 -12.01 -10.79 -0.04
CA VAL A 36 -12.76 -9.56 0.22
C VAL A 36 -14.13 -9.62 -0.47
N GLY A 37 -15.14 -9.02 0.16
CA GLY A 37 -16.45 -8.78 -0.44
C GLY A 37 -16.68 -7.30 -0.73
N PHE A 38 -17.88 -6.97 -1.21
CA PHE A 38 -18.34 -5.58 -1.40
C PHE A 38 -19.45 -5.25 -0.39
N LYS A 39 -19.51 -4.00 0.07
CA LYS A 39 -20.62 -3.52 0.93
C LYS A 39 -21.85 -3.19 0.09
N ASP A 40 -21.63 -2.47 -1.01
CA ASP A 40 -22.65 -2.10 -2.00
C ASP A 40 -22.21 -2.54 -3.40
N GLU A 41 -23.09 -3.28 -4.09
CA GLU A 41 -22.83 -3.72 -5.46
C GLU A 41 -22.98 -2.59 -6.49
N ALA A 42 -23.77 -1.55 -6.22
CA ALA A 42 -23.97 -0.45 -7.15
C ALA A 42 -22.70 0.41 -7.31
N TRP A 43 -21.82 0.39 -6.31
CA TRP A 43 -20.56 1.15 -6.30
C TRP A 43 -19.41 0.40 -6.99
N ARG A 44 -19.66 -0.79 -7.53
CA ARG A 44 -18.68 -1.50 -8.36
C ARG A 44 -18.98 -1.21 -9.82
N ILE A 45 -17.93 -0.88 -10.55
CA ILE A 45 -17.97 -0.67 -11.99
C ILE A 45 -17.30 -1.88 -12.63
N LEU A 46 -18.06 -2.63 -13.43
CA LEU A 46 -17.53 -3.73 -14.22
C LEU A 46 -17.09 -3.20 -15.59
N LEU A 47 -15.78 -3.18 -15.84
CA LEU A 47 -15.24 -2.98 -17.17
C LEU A 47 -15.08 -4.34 -17.84
N LYS A 48 -15.84 -4.56 -18.90
CA LYS A 48 -15.78 -5.80 -19.68
C LYS A 48 -14.68 -5.73 -20.74
N ASN A 49 -14.14 -6.88 -21.11
CA ASN A 49 -13.27 -7.05 -22.28
C ASN A 49 -12.04 -6.14 -22.28
N VAL A 50 -11.35 -6.04 -21.14
CA VAL A 50 -10.15 -5.22 -21.03
C VAL A 50 -8.96 -5.95 -21.67
N GLU A 51 -8.40 -5.34 -22.71
CA GLU A 51 -7.19 -5.79 -23.37
C GLU A 51 -5.93 -5.22 -22.68
N LYS A 52 -4.78 -5.85 -22.96
CA LYS A 52 -3.48 -5.34 -22.49
C LYS A 52 -2.73 -4.72 -23.66
N ASP A 53 -2.32 -3.48 -23.51
CA ASP A 53 -1.32 -2.88 -24.38
C ASP A 53 0.09 -3.18 -23.82
N LYS A 54 0.82 -4.06 -24.51
CA LYS A 54 2.14 -4.50 -24.09
C LYS A 54 3.20 -3.41 -24.23
N GLU A 55 3.05 -2.49 -25.16
CA GLU A 55 4.05 -1.43 -25.42
C GLU A 55 4.00 -0.38 -24.32
N ILE A 56 2.78 0.04 -23.97
CA ILE A 56 2.55 0.96 -22.85
C ILE A 56 3.03 0.35 -21.53
N ILE A 57 2.75 -0.93 -21.28
CA ILE A 57 3.21 -1.58 -20.04
C ILE A 57 4.74 -1.61 -19.96
N LYS A 58 5.43 -2.01 -21.03
CA LYS A 58 6.90 -2.10 -21.05
C LYS A 58 7.57 -0.73 -20.87
N THR A 59 7.02 0.32 -21.47
CA THR A 59 7.55 1.68 -21.30
C THR A 59 7.41 2.18 -19.87
N MET A 60 6.25 1.93 -19.24
CA MET A 60 6.03 2.27 -17.82
C MET A 60 6.92 1.46 -16.88
N GLU A 61 7.15 0.18 -17.17
CA GLU A 61 8.03 -0.67 -16.35
C GLU A 61 9.50 -0.24 -16.47
N LYS A 62 9.91 0.24 -17.65
CA LYS A 62 11.25 0.79 -17.88
C LYS A 62 11.50 2.08 -17.09
N THR A 63 10.49 2.90 -16.86
CA THR A 63 10.59 4.15 -16.06
C THR A 63 10.34 3.94 -14.57
N ARG A 64 9.94 2.72 -14.15
CA ARG A 64 9.67 2.41 -12.76
C ARG A 64 10.98 2.38 -11.96
N VAL A 65 11.17 3.40 -11.12
CA VAL A 65 12.28 3.45 -10.16
C VAL A 65 11.83 2.80 -8.86
N GLU A 66 12.28 1.57 -8.59
CA GLU A 66 12.07 0.92 -7.31
C GLU A 66 13.16 1.34 -6.33
N ARG A 67 12.80 2.18 -5.35
CA ARG A 67 13.66 2.44 -4.21
C ARG A 67 13.57 1.24 -3.27
N LYS A 68 14.58 0.38 -3.27
CA LYS A 68 14.75 -0.64 -2.22
C LYS A 68 15.15 0.08 -0.93
N ILE A 69 14.15 0.48 -0.16
CA ILE A 69 14.34 0.98 1.20
C ILE A 69 14.21 -0.22 2.13
N ASP A 70 15.23 -0.46 2.96
CA ASP A 70 15.12 -1.43 4.02
C ASP A 70 14.25 -0.84 5.14
N PHE A 71 12.99 -1.27 5.19
CA PHE A 71 12.00 -0.76 6.13
C PHE A 71 12.39 -1.00 7.59
N LYS A 72 13.27 -1.97 7.87
CA LYS A 72 13.75 -2.23 9.22
C LYS A 72 14.68 -1.10 9.69
N THR A 73 15.65 -0.72 8.85
CA THR A 73 16.63 0.32 9.20
C THR A 73 15.98 1.69 9.34
N GLU A 74 15.01 2.03 8.48
CA GLU A 74 14.31 3.32 8.56
C GLU A 74 13.43 3.42 9.82
N ARG A 75 12.83 2.29 10.23
CA ARG A 75 12.06 2.21 11.47
C ARG A 75 12.95 2.31 12.71
N GLU A 76 14.12 1.66 12.69
CA GLU A 76 15.10 1.74 13.78
C GLU A 76 15.62 3.17 13.95
N GLN A 77 16.02 3.83 12.85
CA GLN A 77 16.46 5.23 12.87
C GLN A 77 15.39 6.16 13.44
N ARG A 78 14.14 6.04 12.97
CA ARG A 78 13.03 6.84 13.48
C ARG A 78 12.80 6.62 14.98
N ASN A 79 12.86 5.37 15.45
CA ASN A 79 12.72 5.06 16.87
C ASN A 79 13.87 5.64 17.70
N GLU A 80 15.11 5.55 17.21
CA GLU A 80 16.29 6.12 17.89
C GLU A 80 16.20 7.64 18.01
N GLU A 81 15.77 8.33 16.94
CA GLU A 81 15.55 9.77 16.95
C GLU A 81 14.46 10.19 17.94
N GLU A 82 13.33 9.46 18.00
CA GLU A 82 12.27 9.74 18.97
C GLU A 82 12.73 9.52 20.41
N GLN A 83 13.51 8.45 20.67
CA GLN A 83 14.09 8.23 21.99
C GLN A 83 15.10 9.31 22.37
N ALA A 84 15.95 9.74 21.43
CA ALA A 84 16.93 10.79 21.66
C ALA A 84 16.26 12.14 21.98
N ARG A 85 15.17 12.47 21.26
CA ARG A 85 14.36 13.67 21.52
C ARG A 85 13.75 13.62 22.93
N HIS A 86 13.12 12.51 23.28
CA HIS A 86 12.51 12.34 24.60
C HIS A 86 13.53 12.35 25.76
N ARG A 87 14.74 11.82 25.55
CA ARG A 87 15.84 11.93 26.54
C ARG A 87 16.31 13.37 26.73
N LYS A 88 16.44 14.15 25.64
CA LYS A 88 16.82 15.57 25.72
C LYS A 88 15.76 16.40 26.45
N GLU A 89 14.49 16.17 26.16
CA GLU A 89 13.37 16.85 26.84
C GLU A 89 13.33 16.54 28.34
N LYS A 90 13.55 15.27 28.73
CA LYS A 90 13.66 14.89 30.14
C LYS A 90 14.83 15.55 30.86
N ASN A 91 16.02 15.53 30.26
CA ASN A 91 17.20 16.16 30.86
C ASN A 91 17.04 17.68 31.00
N ALA A 92 16.43 18.34 30.01
CA ALA A 92 16.14 19.77 30.08
C ALA A 92 15.11 20.10 31.17
N ALA A 93 14.09 19.25 31.37
CA ALA A 93 13.13 19.40 32.45
C ALA A 93 13.77 19.16 33.84
N GLU A 94 14.72 18.23 33.96
CA GLU A 94 15.44 17.96 35.21
C GLU A 94 16.43 19.08 35.57
N GLN A 95 17.09 19.69 34.58
CA GLN A 95 17.95 20.86 34.81
C GLN A 95 17.15 22.07 35.26
N LYS A 96 16.00 22.35 34.63
CA LYS A 96 15.08 23.42 35.07
C LYS A 96 14.56 23.22 36.50
N LYS A 97 14.37 21.97 36.94
CA LYS A 97 13.96 21.65 38.32
C LYS A 97 15.09 21.73 39.36
N LYS A 98 16.35 21.78 38.94
CA LYS A 98 17.52 21.93 39.84
C LYS A 98 17.98 23.39 39.97
N GLU A 99 17.58 24.25 39.03
CA GLU A 99 17.85 25.68 39.05
C GLU A 99 16.76 26.48 39.80
N GLU A 100 15.62 25.84 40.11
CA GLU A 100 14.58 26.32 41.03
C GLU A 100 14.82 25.73 42.44
#